data_AF-A0A1T1ZX02-F1
#
_entry.id   AF-A0A1T1ZX02-F1
#
_cell.length_a   1.000
_cell.length_b   1.000
_cell.length_c   1.000
_cell.angle_alpha   90.00
_cell.angle_beta   90.00
_cell.angle_gamma   90.00
#
_symmetry.space_group_name_H-M   'P 1'
#
loop_
_entity.id
_entity.type
_entity.pdbx_description
1 polymer ?
#
loop_
_entity_poly.entity_id
_entity_poly.type
_entity_poly.pdbx_seq_one_letter_code
_entity_poly.pdbx_strand_id
1 'polypeptide(L)'
;MGFPSQIVDHPLLTLVSSEAKPFENAEERRVMYVAMTRARNTVPMLASEARPSIFVRDLIDGPRHEIEHPHGVSERQHICSQRGRRLIYMPGKDGSGWYRCEHVMLCGNRMPACPQCGAGLLVRDAKTGEVTCPACGAGQPACPNCGEGWLTDRKGRYGVFLGSVRFPDGRGKAKIRAPRESRRDGRLERENTPVFEGAGQAPWCSINDT
;
A
#
# COMPACT_ATOMS: atom_id res chain seq x y z
N MET A 1 6.59 -20.00 -5.74
CA MET A 1 7.97 -20.53 -5.65
C MET A 1 8.83 -19.45 -5.05
N GLY A 2 9.47 -19.73 -3.92
CA GLY A 2 10.29 -18.77 -3.20
C GLY A 2 11.29 -19.53 -2.33
N PHE A 3 12.23 -18.80 -1.76
CA PHE A 3 13.24 -19.34 -0.86
C PHE A 3 12.94 -18.82 0.56
N PRO A 4 12.90 -19.63 1.63
CA PRO A 4 13.09 -21.09 1.68
C PRO A 4 12.06 -21.87 0.87
N SER A 5 12.48 -23.03 0.37
CA SER A 5 11.58 -23.99 -0.24
C SER A 5 10.69 -24.60 0.85
N GLN A 6 9.38 -24.58 0.66
CA GLN A 6 8.40 -25.24 1.53
C GLN A 6 7.79 -26.48 0.86
N ILE A 7 8.43 -26.97 -0.21
CA ILE A 7 7.98 -28.15 -0.93
C ILE A 7 8.30 -29.35 -0.04
N VAL A 8 7.32 -30.22 0.19
CA VAL A 8 7.52 -31.45 0.94
C VAL A 8 8.35 -32.40 0.09
N ASP A 9 9.46 -32.87 0.64
CA ASP A 9 10.31 -33.85 -0.03
C ASP A 9 9.58 -35.17 -0.24
N HIS A 10 9.93 -35.88 -1.30
CA HIS A 10 9.39 -37.21 -1.56
C HIS A 10 9.74 -38.15 -0.39
N PRO A 11 8.82 -39.00 0.09
CA PRO A 11 9.06 -39.88 1.25
C PRO A 11 10.25 -40.84 1.09
N LEU A 12 10.68 -41.10 -0.14
CA LEU A 12 11.91 -41.89 -0.43
C LEU A 12 13.20 -41.13 -0.12
N LEU A 13 13.21 -39.80 -0.24
CA LEU A 13 14.38 -38.98 0.09
C LEU A 13 14.65 -38.99 1.60
N THR A 14 13.61 -39.17 2.42
CA THR A 14 13.73 -39.35 3.88
C THR A 14 14.61 -40.54 4.26
N LEU A 15 14.68 -41.59 3.43
CA LEU A 15 15.50 -42.77 3.70
C LEU A 15 17.01 -42.52 3.50
N VAL A 16 17.36 -41.50 2.71
CA VAL A 16 18.76 -41.14 2.37
C VAL A 16 19.19 -39.86 3.10
N SER A 17 18.25 -39.04 3.53
CA SER A 17 18.51 -37.81 4.28
C SER A 17 18.99 -38.10 5.70
N SER A 18 19.95 -37.29 6.15
CA SER A 18 20.39 -37.29 7.55
C SER A 18 19.27 -36.87 8.50
N GLU A 19 19.41 -37.19 9.79
CA GLU A 19 18.48 -36.79 10.86
C GLU A 19 18.10 -35.29 10.80
N ALA A 20 16.83 -35.00 11.10
CA ALA A 20 16.29 -33.64 11.09
C ALA A 20 17.09 -32.74 12.04
N LYS A 21 17.69 -31.68 11.49
CA LYS A 21 18.47 -30.72 12.27
C LYS A 21 17.53 -29.89 13.17
N PRO A 22 17.96 -29.52 14.39
CA PRO A 22 17.14 -28.79 15.34
C PRO A 22 16.84 -27.32 14.95
N PHE A 23 17.33 -26.86 13.80
CA PHE A 23 17.23 -25.47 13.37
C PHE A 23 16.23 -25.34 12.21
N GLU A 24 15.37 -24.33 12.27
CA GLU A 24 14.35 -24.09 11.26
C GLU A 24 14.98 -23.80 9.88
N ASN A 25 14.52 -24.50 8.84
CA ASN A 25 15.03 -24.39 7.46
C ASN A 25 16.56 -24.59 7.37
N ALA A 26 17.12 -25.55 8.13
CA ALA A 26 18.57 -25.73 8.26
C ALA A 26 19.28 -26.03 6.93
N GLU A 27 18.66 -26.82 6.04
CA GLU A 27 19.25 -27.11 4.73
C GLU A 27 19.24 -25.86 3.85
N GLU A 28 18.13 -25.14 3.79
CA GLU A 28 18.01 -23.89 3.05
C GLU A 28 19.00 -22.85 3.57
N ARG A 29 19.17 -22.72 4.90
CA ARG A 29 20.19 -21.85 5.49
C ARG A 29 21.60 -22.19 4.98
N ARG A 30 21.94 -23.48 4.88
CA ARG A 30 23.22 -23.93 4.33
C ARG A 30 23.36 -23.60 2.85
N VAL A 31 22.31 -23.83 2.06
CA VAL A 31 22.30 -23.48 0.63
C VAL A 31 22.50 -21.97 0.43
N MET A 32 21.81 -21.14 1.23
CA MET A 32 21.96 -19.68 1.21
C MET A 32 23.38 -19.26 1.55
N TYR A 33 23.92 -19.80 2.64
CA TYR A 33 25.28 -19.51 3.09
C TYR A 33 26.32 -19.87 2.03
N VAL A 34 26.20 -21.05 1.41
CA VAL A 34 27.09 -21.47 0.32
C VAL A 34 26.97 -20.55 -0.89
N ALA A 35 25.75 -20.12 -1.26
CA ALA A 35 25.55 -19.18 -2.36
C ALA A 35 26.19 -17.81 -2.07
N MET A 36 26.02 -17.29 -0.86
CA MET A 36 26.60 -16.01 -0.44
C MET A 36 28.13 -16.05 -0.40
N THR A 37 28.71 -17.14 0.14
CA THR A 37 30.16 -17.28 0.32
C THR A 37 30.91 -17.70 -0.96
N ARG A 38 30.20 -18.16 -2.00
CA ARG A 38 30.78 -18.41 -3.32
C ARG A 38 31.04 -17.12 -4.11
N ALA A 39 30.34 -16.03 -3.80
CA ALA A 39 30.62 -14.74 -4.41
C ALA A 39 31.87 -14.11 -3.77
N ARG A 40 32.74 -13.50 -4.59
CA ARG A 40 34.01 -12.94 -4.11
C ARG A 40 33.87 -11.55 -3.49
N ASN A 41 33.00 -10.72 -4.06
CA ASN A 41 32.90 -9.30 -3.69
C ASN A 41 31.46 -8.90 -3.31
N THR A 42 30.48 -9.19 -4.17
CA THR A 42 29.08 -8.78 -3.98
C THR A 42 28.10 -9.89 -4.38
N VAL A 43 26.98 -9.98 -3.65
CA VAL A 43 25.90 -10.95 -3.91
C VAL A 43 24.62 -10.17 -4.22
N PRO A 44 24.20 -10.07 -5.50
CA PRO A 44 22.92 -9.46 -5.82
C PRO A 44 21.79 -10.39 -5.37
N MET A 45 20.95 -9.91 -4.46
CA MET A 45 19.76 -10.63 -4.01
C MET A 45 18.51 -10.02 -4.61
N LEU A 46 17.75 -10.83 -5.34
CA LEU A 46 16.43 -10.44 -5.83
C LEU A 46 15.39 -10.93 -4.83
N ALA A 47 14.79 -9.99 -4.12
CA ALA A 47 13.71 -10.25 -3.18
C ALA A 47 12.44 -9.52 -3.63
N SER A 48 11.29 -10.12 -3.32
CA SER A 48 10.03 -9.39 -3.41
C SER A 48 10.05 -8.28 -2.36
N GLU A 49 9.92 -7.01 -2.79
CA GLU A 49 9.63 -5.88 -1.89
C GLU A 49 8.37 -6.17 -1.05
N ALA A 50 7.47 -6.98 -1.62
CA ALA A 50 6.22 -7.27 -0.97
C ALA A 50 6.36 -8.28 0.18
N ARG A 51 7.12 -9.35 -0.07
CA ARG A 51 7.28 -10.43 0.89
C ARG A 51 8.71 -10.93 0.77
N PRO A 52 9.67 -10.21 1.38
CA PRO A 52 11.03 -10.69 1.38
C PRO A 52 11.10 -12.03 2.12
N SER A 53 12.05 -12.87 1.71
CA SER A 53 12.35 -14.11 2.40
C SER A 53 12.72 -13.84 3.86
N ILE A 54 12.44 -14.79 4.75
CA ILE A 54 12.94 -14.73 6.13
C ILE A 54 14.47 -14.50 6.16
N PHE A 55 15.21 -15.10 5.22
CA PHE A 55 16.66 -14.94 5.16
C PHE A 55 17.10 -13.55 4.73
N VAL A 56 16.30 -12.87 3.90
CA VAL A 56 16.60 -11.49 3.49
C VAL A 56 16.31 -10.54 4.65
N ARG A 57 15.26 -10.79 5.43
CA ARG A 57 14.99 -10.04 6.68
C ARG A 57 16.10 -10.24 7.70
N ASP A 58 16.47 -11.50 7.97
CA ASP A 58 17.58 -11.84 8.86
C ASP A 58 18.90 -11.16 8.44
N LEU A 59 19.12 -11.00 7.12
CA LEU A 59 20.30 -10.31 6.60
C LEU A 59 20.24 -8.80 6.85
N ILE A 60 19.08 -8.18 6.63
CA ILE A 60 18.84 -6.73 6.84
C ILE A 60 18.96 -6.37 8.33
N ASP A 61 18.41 -7.19 9.22
CA ASP A 61 18.46 -6.98 10.67
C ASP A 61 19.85 -7.34 11.26
N GLY A 62 20.68 -8.05 10.49
CA GLY A 62 21.97 -8.56 10.92
C GLY A 62 23.08 -7.49 10.93
N PRO A 63 23.93 -7.43 11.97
CA PRO A 63 24.88 -6.32 12.17
C PRO A 63 26.15 -6.34 11.28
N ARG A 64 26.29 -7.28 10.34
CA ARG A 64 27.60 -7.63 9.72
C ARG A 64 27.71 -7.40 8.21
N HIS A 65 26.67 -6.88 7.55
CA HIS A 65 26.67 -6.76 6.09
C HIS A 65 26.44 -5.31 5.67
N GLU A 66 27.27 -4.82 4.75
CA GLU A 66 27.00 -3.57 4.04
C GLU A 66 25.96 -3.87 2.96
N ILE A 67 24.73 -3.40 3.19
CA ILE A 67 23.59 -3.66 2.31
C ILE A 67 23.24 -2.38 1.58
N GLU A 68 23.53 -2.37 0.28
CA GLU A 68 23.06 -1.31 -0.60
C GLU A 68 21.64 -1.64 -1.08
N HIS A 69 20.65 -0.92 -0.54
CA HIS A 69 19.31 -0.91 -1.08
C HIS A 69 19.23 0.10 -2.24
N PRO A 70 18.62 -0.25 -3.38
CA PRO A 70 18.25 0.76 -4.37
C PRO A 70 17.43 1.85 -3.67
N HIS A 71 17.91 3.10 -3.71
CA HIS A 71 17.31 4.21 -2.96
C HIS A 71 15.79 4.30 -3.20
N GLY A 72 15.00 4.34 -2.11
CA GLY A 72 13.55 4.62 -2.12
C GLY A 72 12.60 3.47 -1.74
N VAL A 73 13.13 2.28 -1.41
CA VAL A 73 12.34 1.08 -1.07
C VAL A 73 12.11 1.01 0.45
N SER A 74 11.25 1.87 0.98
CA SER A 74 10.64 1.66 2.31
C SER A 74 9.74 0.42 2.23
N GLU A 75 9.71 -0.43 3.26
CA GLU A 75 8.79 -1.58 3.32
C GLU A 75 7.32 -1.12 3.24
N ARG A 76 6.78 -1.00 2.03
CA ARG A 76 5.39 -0.60 1.80
C ARG A 76 4.47 -1.80 1.97
N GLN A 77 4.25 -2.21 3.22
CA GLN A 77 3.31 -3.27 3.56
C GLN A 77 1.88 -2.73 3.60
N HIS A 78 1.32 -2.40 2.44
CA HIS A 78 -0.09 -2.01 2.34
C HIS A 78 -0.99 -3.22 2.14
N ILE A 79 -2.13 -3.25 2.83
CA ILE A 79 -3.12 -4.32 2.74
C ILE A 79 -4.28 -3.87 1.85
N CYS A 80 -4.67 -4.74 0.93
CA CYS A 80 -5.85 -4.66 0.11
C CYS A 80 -7.07 -5.01 0.94
N SER A 81 -7.92 -4.04 1.20
CA SER A 81 -9.04 -4.24 2.10
C SER A 81 -10.19 -5.09 1.54
N GLN A 82 -10.25 -5.35 0.21
CA GLN A 82 -11.28 -6.23 -0.36
C GLN A 82 -11.08 -7.71 0.04
N ARG A 83 -9.83 -8.13 0.24
CA ARG A 83 -9.48 -9.55 0.43
C ARG A 83 -8.44 -9.78 1.54
N GLY A 84 -8.02 -8.72 2.24
CA GLY A 84 -6.97 -8.77 3.26
C GLY A 84 -5.58 -9.16 2.74
N ARG A 85 -5.36 -9.13 1.41
CA ARG A 85 -4.09 -9.51 0.77
C ARG A 85 -3.19 -8.30 0.55
N ARG A 86 -1.94 -8.46 0.14
CA ARG A 86 -1.03 -7.32 0.01
C ARG A 86 -1.29 -6.50 -1.26
N LEU A 87 -0.98 -5.21 -1.19
CA LEU A 87 -0.86 -4.31 -2.34
C LEU A 87 0.61 -4.23 -2.77
N ILE A 88 0.83 -4.32 -4.09
CA ILE A 88 2.14 -4.25 -4.74
C ILE A 88 2.22 -2.94 -5.49
N TYR A 89 3.27 -2.16 -5.20
CA TYR A 89 3.56 -0.91 -5.91
C TYR A 89 4.06 -1.18 -7.33
N MET A 90 3.59 -0.37 -8.26
CA MET A 90 3.97 -0.38 -9.66
C MET A 90 4.39 1.06 -10.02
N PRO A 91 5.64 1.28 -10.44
CA PRO A 91 6.07 2.60 -10.86
C PRO A 91 5.27 3.06 -12.09
N GLY A 92 4.84 4.33 -12.06
CA GLY A 92 4.25 4.99 -13.22
C GLY A 92 5.35 5.37 -14.22
N LYS A 93 5.04 5.36 -15.52
CA LYS A 93 6.02 5.69 -16.56
C LYS A 93 6.45 7.16 -16.52
N ASP A 94 5.50 8.05 -16.26
CA ASP A 94 5.67 9.53 -16.30
C ASP A 94 4.87 10.24 -15.18
N GLY A 95 4.66 9.58 -14.03
CA GLY A 95 3.83 10.14 -12.97
C GLY A 95 3.76 9.28 -11.72
N SER A 96 2.78 9.60 -10.85
CA SER A 96 2.50 8.82 -9.63
C SER A 96 2.34 7.34 -9.97
N GLY A 97 3.00 6.48 -9.20
CA GLY A 97 2.80 5.05 -9.32
C GLY A 97 1.40 4.62 -8.92
N TRP A 98 1.17 3.32 -8.90
CA TRP A 98 -0.11 2.73 -8.52
C TRP A 98 0.13 1.41 -7.81
N TYR A 99 -0.90 0.94 -7.13
CA TYR A 99 -0.90 -0.28 -6.35
C TYR A 99 -1.90 -1.24 -6.96
N ARG A 100 -1.53 -2.51 -6.99
CA ARG A 100 -2.45 -3.61 -7.34
C ARG A 100 -2.49 -4.65 -6.25
N CYS A 101 -3.62 -5.32 -6.10
CA CYS A 101 -3.67 -6.51 -5.27
C CYS A 101 -2.70 -7.57 -5.81
N GLU A 102 -1.98 -8.23 -4.90
CA GLU A 102 -1.13 -9.38 -5.20
C GLU A 102 -1.90 -10.49 -5.94
N HIS A 103 -3.19 -10.66 -5.58
CA HIS A 103 -4.05 -11.69 -6.17
C HIS A 103 -4.82 -11.16 -7.39
N VAL A 104 -4.09 -10.69 -8.41
CA VAL A 104 -4.65 -9.99 -9.58
C VAL A 104 -5.76 -10.77 -10.32
N MET A 105 -5.71 -12.11 -10.31
CA MET A 105 -6.71 -12.95 -10.96
C MET A 105 -8.05 -13.03 -10.22
N LEU A 106 -8.07 -12.78 -8.90
CA LEU A 106 -9.28 -12.85 -8.06
C LEU A 106 -9.72 -11.50 -7.51
N CYS A 107 -8.85 -10.50 -7.59
CA CYS A 107 -9.08 -9.16 -7.04
C CYS A 107 -8.49 -8.13 -8.00
N GLY A 108 -9.39 -7.43 -8.70
CA GLY A 108 -9.04 -6.33 -9.60
C GLY A 108 -8.75 -5.00 -8.90
N ASN A 109 -8.64 -4.99 -7.56
CA ASN A 109 -8.45 -3.76 -6.80
C ASN A 109 -7.15 -3.06 -7.22
N ARG A 110 -7.29 -1.81 -7.64
CA ARG A 110 -6.21 -0.92 -8.03
C ARG A 110 -6.36 0.40 -7.28
N MET A 111 -5.27 0.90 -6.74
CA MET A 111 -5.24 2.15 -5.98
C MET A 111 -4.12 3.03 -6.53
N PRO A 112 -4.37 4.29 -6.89
CA PRO A 112 -3.27 5.18 -7.27
C PRO A 112 -2.37 5.43 -6.06
N ALA A 113 -1.09 5.71 -6.29
CA ALA A 113 -0.22 6.23 -5.25
C ALA A 113 -0.60 7.68 -4.91
N CYS A 114 0.03 8.21 -3.88
CA CYS A 114 -0.17 9.58 -3.43
C CYS A 114 0.16 10.55 -4.55
N PRO A 115 -0.73 11.51 -4.87
CA PRO A 115 -0.48 12.47 -5.94
C PRO A 115 0.66 13.45 -5.61
N GLN A 116 1.03 13.60 -4.34
CA GLN A 116 2.10 14.50 -3.91
C GLN A 116 3.49 13.84 -4.00
N CYS A 117 3.70 12.69 -3.33
CA CYS A 117 5.01 12.03 -3.37
C CYS A 117 5.15 10.96 -4.48
N GLY A 118 4.06 10.64 -5.18
CA GLY A 118 4.05 9.65 -6.26
C GLY A 118 4.20 8.18 -5.83
N ALA A 119 4.47 7.93 -4.55
CA ALA A 119 4.93 6.62 -4.08
C ALA A 119 4.09 6.06 -2.92
N GLY A 120 3.78 6.85 -1.89
CA GLY A 120 3.04 6.37 -0.71
C GLY A 120 1.56 6.06 -1.00
N LEU A 121 0.93 5.22 -0.20
CA LEU A 121 -0.52 5.00 -0.24
C LEU A 121 -1.21 5.82 0.85
N LEU A 122 -2.31 6.49 0.53
CA LEU A 122 -3.08 7.19 1.55
C LEU A 122 -3.93 6.20 2.36
N VAL A 123 -3.88 6.38 3.68
CA VAL A 123 -4.57 5.54 4.65
C VAL A 123 -5.58 6.40 5.39
N ARG A 124 -6.76 5.83 5.66
CA ARG A 124 -7.78 6.48 6.48
C ARG A 124 -7.44 6.25 7.94
N ASP A 125 -7.27 7.33 8.71
CA ASP A 125 -7.15 7.24 10.16
C ASP A 125 -8.49 6.80 10.75
N ALA A 126 -8.47 5.78 11.60
CA ALA A 126 -9.66 5.24 12.23
C ALA A 126 -10.31 6.20 13.23
N LYS A 127 -9.52 7.09 13.86
CA LYS A 127 -9.98 8.01 14.91
C LYS A 127 -10.54 9.31 14.31
N THR A 128 -9.81 9.91 13.37
CA THR A 128 -10.20 11.21 12.78
C THR A 128 -11.01 11.05 11.50
N GLY A 129 -10.97 9.88 10.84
CA GLY A 129 -11.59 9.66 9.55
C GLY A 129 -10.88 10.37 8.39
N GLU A 130 -9.77 11.06 8.67
CA GLU A 130 -8.97 11.78 7.69
C GLU A 130 -8.12 10.81 6.88
N VAL A 131 -7.89 11.12 5.59
CA VAL A 131 -7.10 10.27 4.70
C VAL A 131 -5.78 10.96 4.43
N THR A 132 -4.69 10.42 4.99
CA THR A 132 -3.36 11.00 4.92
C THR A 132 -2.34 10.02 4.38
N CYS A 133 -1.28 10.53 3.77
CA CYS A 133 -0.16 9.72 3.31
C CYS A 133 0.89 9.59 4.43
N PRO A 134 1.19 8.38 4.94
CA PRO A 134 2.22 8.20 5.97
C PRO A 134 3.63 8.59 5.50
N ALA A 135 3.89 8.56 4.19
CA ALA A 135 5.21 8.84 3.63
C ALA A 135 5.53 10.34 3.47
N CYS A 136 4.53 11.20 3.30
CA CYS A 136 4.75 12.64 3.06
C CYS A 136 3.79 13.58 3.80
N GLY A 137 2.86 13.04 4.58
CA GLY A 137 1.88 13.83 5.35
C GLY A 137 0.74 14.43 4.51
N ALA A 138 0.73 14.26 3.19
CA ALA A 138 -0.31 14.84 2.33
C ALA A 138 -1.70 14.26 2.65
N GLY A 139 -2.65 15.16 2.93
CA GLY A 139 -4.06 14.83 3.14
C GLY A 139 -4.88 14.86 1.85
N GLN A 140 -5.93 14.04 1.78
CA GLN A 140 -6.94 14.08 0.72
C GLN A 140 -8.34 13.93 1.31
N PRO A 141 -9.37 14.49 0.64
CA PRO A 141 -10.76 14.31 1.06
C PRO A 141 -11.15 12.84 1.04
N ALA A 142 -11.63 12.32 2.18
CA ALA A 142 -12.14 10.97 2.25
C ALA A 142 -13.35 10.79 1.31
N CYS A 143 -13.44 9.62 0.71
CA CYS A 143 -14.63 9.25 -0.05
C CYS A 143 -15.82 9.04 0.90
N PRO A 144 -16.96 9.73 0.72
CA PRO A 144 -18.11 9.59 1.63
C PRO A 144 -18.87 8.27 1.40
N ASN A 145 -18.84 7.74 0.19
CA ASN A 145 -19.62 6.55 -0.19
C ASN A 145 -18.81 5.26 -0.16
N CYS A 146 -17.49 5.37 -0.02
CA CYS A 146 -16.64 4.22 0.08
C CYS A 146 -15.97 4.25 1.44
N GLY A 147 -16.08 3.15 2.20
CA GLY A 147 -15.39 3.00 3.48
C GLY A 147 -13.86 3.10 3.35
N GLU A 148 -13.35 3.13 2.12
CA GLU A 148 -11.94 3.13 1.77
C GLU A 148 -11.70 3.97 0.52
N GLY A 149 -10.62 4.76 0.54
CA GLY A 149 -10.18 5.60 -0.56
C GLY A 149 -10.50 7.08 -0.36
N TRP A 150 -9.93 7.89 -1.23
CA TRP A 150 -10.07 9.34 -1.25
C TRP A 150 -10.68 9.81 -2.55
N LEU A 151 -11.06 11.08 -2.61
CA LEU A 151 -11.46 11.75 -3.84
C LEU A 151 -10.24 12.41 -4.47
N THR A 152 -10.15 12.32 -5.79
CA THR A 152 -9.13 12.98 -6.61
C THR A 152 -9.80 13.79 -7.72
N ASP A 153 -9.10 14.79 -8.23
CA ASP A 153 -9.61 15.61 -9.32
C ASP A 153 -9.75 14.80 -10.61
N ARG A 154 -10.94 14.84 -11.19
CA ARG A 154 -11.27 14.21 -12.48
C ARG A 154 -11.89 15.24 -13.41
N LYS A 155 -11.63 15.09 -14.70
CA LYS A 155 -12.23 15.92 -15.76
C LYS A 155 -13.42 15.19 -16.36
N GLY A 156 -14.58 15.85 -16.42
CA GLY A 156 -15.78 15.36 -17.09
C GLY A 156 -16.33 16.40 -18.06
N ARG A 157 -17.45 16.06 -18.73
CA ARG A 157 -18.13 16.95 -19.68
C ARG A 157 -18.50 18.32 -19.08
N TYR A 158 -18.81 18.35 -17.78
CA TYR A 158 -19.26 19.54 -17.06
C TYR A 158 -18.15 20.25 -16.29
N GLY A 159 -16.88 19.97 -16.62
CA GLY A 159 -15.72 20.52 -15.92
C GLY A 159 -15.08 19.54 -14.93
N VAL A 160 -14.24 20.08 -14.05
CA VAL A 160 -13.51 19.31 -13.03
C VAL A 160 -14.41 18.98 -11.84
N PHE A 161 -14.27 17.79 -11.29
CA PHE A 161 -14.97 17.34 -10.09
C PHE A 161 -14.09 16.39 -9.27
N LEU A 162 -14.38 16.27 -7.98
CA LEU A 162 -13.73 15.30 -7.11
C LEU A 162 -14.43 13.95 -7.28
N GLY A 163 -13.70 12.94 -7.73
CA GLY A 163 -14.21 11.58 -7.92
C GLY A 163 -13.39 10.56 -7.14
N SER A 164 -14.05 9.51 -6.64
CA SER A 164 -13.37 8.43 -5.93
C SER A 164 -12.25 7.80 -6.75
N VAL A 165 -11.11 7.54 -6.11
CA VAL A 165 -10.02 6.78 -6.73
C VAL A 165 -10.40 5.33 -7.07
N ARG A 166 -11.46 4.79 -6.44
CA ARG A 166 -11.93 3.42 -6.64
C ARG A 166 -12.97 3.27 -7.74
N PHE A 167 -13.29 4.31 -8.49
CA PHE A 167 -14.23 4.20 -9.61
C PHE A 167 -13.75 3.11 -10.60
N PRO A 168 -14.63 2.19 -11.07
CA PRO A 168 -16.09 2.21 -10.97
C PRO A 168 -16.70 1.64 -9.68
N ASP A 169 -15.92 0.89 -8.89
CA ASP A 169 -16.39 0.25 -7.64
C ASP A 169 -16.80 1.29 -6.59
N GLY A 170 -16.08 2.40 -6.52
CA GLY A 170 -16.40 3.58 -5.71
C GLY A 170 -17.09 4.68 -6.51
N ARG A 171 -18.35 4.96 -6.19
CA ARG A 171 -19.16 6.01 -6.87
C ARG A 171 -19.20 7.35 -6.14
N GLY A 172 -18.37 7.53 -5.10
CA GLY A 172 -18.25 8.78 -4.36
C GLY A 172 -17.81 9.93 -5.25
N LYS A 173 -18.50 11.07 -5.15
CA LYS A 173 -18.21 12.29 -5.91
C LYS A 173 -18.48 13.52 -5.05
N ALA A 174 -17.71 14.58 -5.26
CA ALA A 174 -17.94 15.89 -4.66
C ALA A 174 -17.72 17.00 -5.70
N LYS A 175 -18.38 18.13 -5.52
CA LYS A 175 -18.18 19.31 -6.35
C LYS A 175 -16.99 20.09 -5.82
N ILE A 176 -16.12 20.53 -6.72
CA ILE A 176 -15.11 21.55 -6.40
C ILE A 176 -15.89 22.86 -6.38
N ARG A 177 -16.17 23.42 -5.19
CA ARG A 177 -16.69 24.80 -5.12
C ARG A 177 -15.58 25.72 -5.62
N ALA A 178 -15.88 26.55 -6.61
CA ALA A 178 -15.01 27.68 -6.93
C ALA A 178 -14.86 28.55 -5.67
N PRO A 179 -13.69 29.19 -5.43
CA PRO A 179 -13.57 30.15 -4.37
C PRO A 179 -14.70 31.17 -4.51
N ARG A 180 -15.54 31.31 -3.46
CA ARG A 180 -16.47 32.42 -3.42
C ARG A 180 -15.61 33.66 -3.20
N GLU A 181 -15.44 34.46 -4.24
CA GLU A 181 -14.88 35.79 -4.11
C GLU A 181 -15.89 36.66 -3.35
N SER A 182 -15.88 36.59 -2.02
CA SER A 182 -16.65 37.52 -1.20
C SER A 182 -15.92 38.85 -1.19
N ARG A 183 -16.37 39.80 -2.02
CA ARG A 183 -16.00 41.21 -1.82
C ARG A 183 -16.60 41.69 -0.50
N ARG A 184 -15.82 41.65 0.57
CA ARG A 184 -15.98 42.50 1.75
C ARG A 184 -14.62 43.12 2.04
N ASP A 185 -14.58 44.45 2.01
CA ASP A 185 -13.48 45.32 2.44
C ASP A 185 -12.05 44.83 2.18
N GLY A 186 -11.58 44.96 0.94
CA GLY A 186 -10.20 45.36 0.63
C GLY A 186 -9.01 44.54 1.13
N ARG A 187 -9.19 43.41 1.82
CA ARG A 187 -8.10 42.56 2.32
C ARG A 187 -8.34 41.11 1.94
N LEU A 188 -7.43 40.60 1.12
CA LEU A 188 -7.48 39.26 0.55
C LEU A 188 -7.01 38.22 1.58
N GLU A 189 -7.91 37.72 2.43
CA GLU A 189 -7.62 36.55 3.26
C GLU A 189 -8.09 35.28 2.55
N ARG A 190 -7.14 34.37 2.29
CA ARG A 190 -7.38 33.09 1.61
C ARG A 190 -7.66 32.02 2.67
N GLU A 191 -8.92 31.82 3.03
CA GLU A 191 -9.31 30.65 3.80
C GLU A 191 -9.58 29.46 2.87
N ASN A 192 -8.56 28.62 2.68
CA ASN A 192 -8.62 27.38 1.90
C ASN A 192 -9.05 26.20 2.79
N THR A 193 -10.25 26.25 3.36
CA THR A 193 -10.81 25.11 4.09
C THR A 193 -11.99 24.52 3.32
N PRO A 194 -11.90 23.29 2.79
CA PRO A 194 -13.03 22.67 2.10
C PRO A 194 -14.16 22.38 3.10
N VAL A 195 -15.28 23.07 2.97
CA VAL A 195 -16.49 22.80 3.74
C VAL A 195 -17.24 21.64 3.09
N PHE A 196 -17.30 20.52 3.80
CA PHE A 196 -18.14 19.37 3.45
C PHE A 196 -19.57 19.64 3.90
N GLU A 197 -20.49 19.86 2.95
CA GLU A 197 -21.92 19.80 3.24
C GLU A 197 -22.30 18.34 3.49
N GLY A 198 -22.58 18.02 4.75
CA GLY A 198 -23.13 16.75 5.17
C GLY A 198 -24.42 16.45 4.40
N ALA A 199 -24.46 15.27 3.79
CA ALA A 199 -25.71 14.69 3.35
C ALA A 199 -26.60 14.54 4.60
N GLY A 200 -27.83 15.03 4.46
CA GLY A 200 -28.80 15.12 5.54
C GLY A 200 -29.00 13.82 6.31
N GLN A 201 -29.45 14.01 7.55
CA GLN A 201 -29.99 13.00 8.44
C GLN A 201 -30.78 11.93 7.69
N ALA A 202 -30.29 10.69 7.72
CA ALA A 202 -31.16 9.53 7.60
C ALA A 202 -31.68 9.19 9.01
N PRO A 203 -33.00 9.11 9.23
CA PRO A 203 -33.55 8.55 10.46
C PRO A 203 -33.39 7.02 10.41
N TRP A 204 -33.54 6.37 11.57
CA TRP A 204 -33.55 4.90 11.78
C TRP A 204 -32.20 4.26 12.12
N CYS A 205 -31.70 4.56 13.32
CA CYS A 205 -31.15 3.52 14.21
C CYS A 205 -31.92 3.60 15.53
N SER A 206 -32.98 2.79 15.65
CA SER A 206 -33.59 2.51 16.94
C SER A 206 -32.65 1.59 17.71
N ILE A 207 -32.05 2.15 18.75
CA ILE A 207 -31.57 1.42 19.92
C ILE A 207 -32.76 0.65 20.49
N ASN A 208 -32.62 -0.67 20.64
CA ASN A 208 -33.35 -1.41 21.66
C ASN A 208 -32.30 -2.13 22.50
N ASP A 209 -31.99 -1.51 23.65
CA ASP A 209 -31.48 -2.19 24.82
C ASP A 209 -32.65 -2.91 25.50
N THR A 210 -32.62 -4.24 25.55
CA THR A 210 -32.91 -5.09 26.72
C THR A 210 -32.39 -6.49 26.44
#